data_AF-A0A0C3EKB5-F1
#
_entry.id   AF-A0A0C3EKB5-F1
#
_cell.length_a   1.000
_cell.length_b   1.000
_cell.length_c   1.000
_cell.angle_alpha   90.00
_cell.angle_beta   90.00
_cell.angle_gamma   90.00
#
_symmetry.space_group_name_H-M   'P 1'
#
loop_
_entity.id
_entity.type
_entity.pdbx_description
1 polymer ?
#
loop_
_entity_poly.entity_id
_entity_poly.type
_entity_poly.pdbx_seq_one_letter_code
_entity_poly.pdbx_strand_id
1 'polypeptide(L)'
;MSYPKPSEAPEEFFHYLKSLNVDIAVTAFVHNRNQPVPGPNGQFRHDAAQNWCEQMDLLVGKLGRVLAVNTDHQDVFGSLYELCMKTIAQSRLSWPIKWRQNRSDEADKKKMEEDRKRLDKLAIEEEVETIKAAEREIELKKQALCDAQKAAHVFVIDNDDEDDDVASVSTVGEQGVLKKMTKRQVEEEARKKMEQTVHATRCTTCTKSNELICTGPIGHACNVCWKVKKSCSNGSRHHTRIKEEPTSPAKLTAKCKAYSTSGANSIGKIEVFNEADIPQGSSKQQKTSAGATAPI
;
A
#
# COMPACT_ATOMS: atom_id res chain seq x y z
N MET A 1 -24.75 -31.88 -39.72
CA MET A 1 -23.93 -30.65 -39.63
C MET A 1 -23.15 -30.71 -38.34
N SER A 2 -21.82 -30.62 -38.36
CA SER A 2 -21.03 -30.49 -37.13
C SER A 2 -21.17 -29.07 -36.58
N TYR A 3 -21.40 -28.92 -35.28
CA TYR A 3 -21.38 -27.62 -34.62
C TYR A 3 -19.96 -27.30 -34.11
N PRO A 4 -19.59 -26.01 -33.95
CA PRO A 4 -18.30 -25.61 -33.40
C PRO A 4 -18.16 -26.11 -31.95
N LYS A 5 -16.98 -26.62 -31.57
CA LYS A 5 -16.78 -27.08 -30.19
C LYS A 5 -16.54 -25.90 -29.26
N PRO A 6 -17.15 -25.88 -28.06
CA PRO A 6 -17.10 -24.72 -27.17
C PRO A 6 -15.70 -24.43 -26.61
N SER A 7 -14.81 -25.43 -26.54
CA SER A 7 -13.43 -25.27 -26.10
C SER A 7 -12.45 -24.88 -27.20
N GLU A 8 -12.75 -25.20 -28.46
CA GLU A 8 -11.86 -24.97 -29.60
C GLU A 8 -12.19 -23.65 -30.33
N ALA A 9 -13.49 -23.32 -30.45
CA ALA A 9 -13.97 -22.11 -31.11
C ALA A 9 -15.09 -21.43 -30.28
N PRO A 10 -14.78 -20.84 -29.11
CA PRO A 10 -15.78 -20.34 -28.17
C PRO A 10 -16.66 -19.22 -28.74
N GLU A 11 -16.12 -18.38 -29.62
CA GLU A 11 -16.81 -17.26 -30.27
C GLU A 11 -17.82 -17.77 -31.30
N GLU A 12 -17.41 -18.71 -32.16
CA GLU A 12 -18.30 -19.34 -33.13
C GLU A 12 -19.41 -20.12 -32.43
N PHE A 13 -19.07 -20.85 -31.36
CA PHE A 13 -20.06 -21.52 -30.52
C PHE A 13 -21.03 -20.55 -29.87
N PHE A 14 -20.57 -19.40 -29.39
CA PHE A 14 -21.45 -18.37 -28.84
C PHE A 14 -22.42 -17.79 -29.88
N HIS A 15 -21.95 -17.48 -31.08
CA HIS A 15 -22.81 -17.02 -32.17
C HIS A 15 -23.81 -18.10 -32.59
N TYR A 16 -23.38 -19.36 -32.61
CA TYR A 16 -24.26 -20.49 -32.86
C TYR A 16 -25.33 -20.66 -31.77
N LEU A 17 -24.97 -20.57 -30.48
CA LEU A 17 -25.96 -20.59 -29.39
C LEU A 17 -27.00 -19.47 -29.51
N LYS A 18 -26.58 -18.27 -29.96
CA LYS A 18 -27.50 -17.16 -30.21
C LYS A 18 -28.47 -17.44 -31.36
N SER A 19 -28.02 -18.12 -32.43
CA SER A 19 -28.91 -18.44 -33.55
C SER A 19 -29.98 -19.49 -33.18
N LEU A 20 -29.71 -20.32 -32.16
CA LEU A 20 -30.69 -21.24 -31.59
C LEU A 20 -31.75 -20.55 -30.70
N ASN A 21 -31.56 -19.26 -30.36
CA ASN A 21 -32.47 -18.47 -29.53
C ASN A 21 -32.79 -19.12 -28.16
N VAL A 22 -31.79 -19.74 -27.52
CA VAL A 22 -31.92 -20.37 -26.20
C VAL A 22 -31.15 -19.57 -25.16
N ASP A 23 -31.82 -18.58 -24.57
CA ASP A 23 -31.22 -17.61 -23.65
C ASP A 23 -30.48 -18.25 -22.47
N ILE A 24 -31.00 -19.36 -21.95
CA ILE A 24 -30.37 -20.06 -20.82
C ILE A 24 -29.02 -20.67 -21.20
N ALA A 25 -28.86 -21.18 -22.43
CA ALA A 25 -27.60 -21.73 -22.91
C ALA A 25 -26.58 -20.60 -23.14
N VAL A 26 -27.03 -19.48 -23.72
CA VAL A 26 -26.22 -18.27 -23.87
C VAL A 26 -25.74 -17.75 -22.50
N THR A 27 -26.65 -17.67 -21.53
CA THR A 27 -26.34 -17.21 -20.16
C THR A 27 -25.35 -18.14 -19.47
N ALA A 28 -25.57 -19.46 -19.54
CA ALA A 28 -24.66 -20.45 -18.96
C ALA A 28 -23.26 -20.37 -19.57
N PHE A 29 -23.16 -20.22 -20.90
CA PHE A 29 -21.88 -20.10 -21.58
C PHE A 29 -21.12 -18.82 -21.22
N VAL A 30 -21.80 -17.67 -21.21
CA VAL A 30 -21.19 -16.40 -20.80
C VAL A 30 -20.74 -16.44 -19.34
N HIS A 31 -21.56 -17.00 -18.46
CA HIS A 31 -21.20 -17.17 -17.05
C HIS A 31 -19.98 -18.06 -16.88
N ASN A 32 -19.90 -19.17 -17.63
CA ASN A 32 -18.74 -20.05 -17.64
C ASN A 32 -17.46 -19.29 -18.03
N ARG A 33 -17.52 -18.46 -19.09
CA ARG A 33 -16.38 -17.63 -19.54
C ARG A 33 -15.96 -16.57 -18.53
N ASN A 34 -16.90 -16.05 -17.74
CA ASN A 34 -16.63 -15.06 -16.70
C ASN A 34 -16.15 -15.70 -15.39
N GLN A 35 -15.40 -16.81 -15.48
CA GLN A 35 -14.83 -17.47 -14.33
C GLN A 35 -13.95 -16.50 -13.54
N PRO A 36 -14.06 -16.48 -12.20
CA PRO A 36 -13.16 -15.71 -11.35
C PRO A 36 -11.72 -16.05 -11.68
N VAL A 37 -10.91 -15.04 -11.97
CA VAL A 37 -9.47 -15.17 -12.16
C VAL A 37 -8.72 -14.80 -10.86
N PRO A 38 -7.55 -15.40 -10.60
CA PRO A 38 -6.74 -14.98 -9.47
C PRO A 38 -6.32 -13.51 -9.65
N GLY A 39 -6.35 -12.73 -8.57
CA GLY A 39 -5.82 -11.37 -8.57
C GLY A 39 -4.29 -11.32 -8.72
N PRO A 40 -3.69 -10.12 -8.73
CA PRO A 40 -2.24 -9.94 -8.87
C PRO A 40 -1.40 -10.72 -7.85
N ASN A 41 -1.97 -10.95 -6.66
CA ASN A 41 -1.33 -11.69 -5.57
C ASN A 41 -1.56 -13.22 -5.67
N GLY A 42 -2.07 -13.70 -6.80
CA GLY A 42 -2.44 -15.12 -6.99
C GLY A 42 -3.65 -15.58 -6.16
N GLN A 43 -4.27 -14.68 -5.40
CA GLN A 43 -5.43 -14.94 -4.53
C GLN A 43 -6.74 -14.77 -5.29
N PHE A 44 -7.62 -15.76 -5.16
CA PHE A 44 -9.01 -15.63 -5.58
C PHE A 44 -9.81 -14.89 -4.50
N ARG A 45 -10.75 -14.04 -4.92
CA ARG A 45 -11.75 -13.48 -4.01
C ARG A 45 -12.76 -14.58 -3.68
N HIS A 46 -12.70 -15.11 -2.46
CA HIS A 46 -13.53 -16.24 -2.02
C HIS A 46 -15.03 -16.03 -2.31
N ASP A 47 -15.57 -14.87 -1.94
CA ASP A 47 -17.00 -14.59 -2.10
C ASP A 47 -17.42 -14.54 -3.57
N ALA A 48 -16.55 -14.00 -4.44
CA ALA A 48 -16.81 -13.96 -5.88
C ALA A 48 -16.75 -15.37 -6.48
N ALA A 49 -15.79 -16.18 -6.02
CA ALA A 49 -15.60 -17.55 -6.44
C ALA A 49 -16.78 -18.44 -6.03
N GLN A 50 -17.20 -18.36 -4.78
CA GLN A 50 -18.36 -19.07 -4.26
C GLN A 50 -19.65 -18.66 -4.97
N ASN A 51 -19.94 -17.36 -5.08
CA ASN A 51 -21.13 -16.88 -5.79
C ASN A 51 -21.13 -17.33 -7.26
N TRP A 52 -19.96 -17.33 -7.92
CA TRP A 52 -19.86 -17.85 -9.28
C TRP A 52 -20.22 -19.34 -9.36
N CYS A 53 -19.74 -20.17 -8.44
CA CYS A 53 -20.08 -21.59 -8.38
C CYS A 53 -21.58 -21.82 -8.16
N GLU A 54 -22.19 -21.12 -7.20
CA GLU A 54 -23.62 -21.24 -6.89
C GLU A 54 -24.49 -20.83 -8.08
N GLN A 55 -24.12 -19.75 -8.78
CA GLN A 55 -24.80 -19.33 -10.02
C GLN A 55 -24.61 -20.35 -11.14
N MET A 56 -23.41 -20.93 -11.27
CA MET A 56 -23.13 -21.95 -12.28
C MET A 56 -23.94 -23.24 -12.00
N ASP A 57 -24.06 -23.68 -10.75
CA ASP A 57 -24.89 -24.82 -10.35
C ASP A 57 -26.37 -24.60 -10.73
N LEU A 58 -26.90 -23.41 -10.45
CA LEU A 58 -28.28 -23.04 -10.83
C LEU A 58 -28.48 -23.09 -12.36
N LEU A 59 -27.54 -22.55 -13.12
CA LEU A 59 -27.58 -22.52 -14.58
C LEU A 59 -27.46 -23.93 -15.17
N VAL A 60 -26.60 -24.79 -14.62
CA VAL A 60 -26.49 -26.20 -15.01
C VAL A 60 -27.79 -26.94 -14.73
N GLY A 61 -28.41 -26.73 -13.58
CA GLY A 61 -29.71 -27.33 -13.25
C GLY A 61 -30.83 -26.91 -14.22
N LYS A 62 -30.82 -25.65 -14.67
CA LYS A 62 -31.75 -25.15 -15.71
C LYS A 62 -31.42 -25.74 -17.09
N LEU A 63 -30.14 -25.81 -17.45
CA LEU A 63 -29.68 -26.37 -18.72
C LEU A 63 -30.02 -27.85 -18.85
N GLY A 64 -29.88 -28.64 -17.77
CA GLY A 64 -30.27 -30.04 -17.75
C GLY A 64 -31.76 -30.25 -18.03
N ARG A 65 -32.63 -29.34 -17.58
CA ARG A 65 -34.07 -29.38 -17.94
C ARG A 65 -34.31 -29.08 -19.41
N VAL A 66 -33.59 -28.12 -20.00
CA VAL A 66 -33.70 -27.83 -21.43
C VAL A 66 -33.21 -29.01 -22.28
N LEU A 67 -32.10 -29.64 -21.88
CA LEU A 67 -31.56 -30.83 -22.52
C LEU A 67 -32.59 -31.97 -22.58
N ALA A 68 -33.41 -32.13 -21.53
CA ALA A 68 -34.46 -33.16 -21.49
C ALA A 68 -35.66 -32.87 -22.39
N VAL A 69 -35.92 -31.60 -22.74
CA VAL A 69 -37.09 -31.18 -23.52
C VAL A 69 -36.76 -30.97 -25.00
N ASN A 70 -35.52 -30.59 -25.33
CA ASN A 70 -35.15 -30.14 -26.67
C ASN A 70 -34.22 -31.16 -27.36
N THR A 71 -34.82 -32.12 -28.07
CA THR A 71 -34.11 -33.23 -28.72
C THR A 71 -33.31 -32.79 -29.94
N ASP A 72 -33.76 -31.76 -30.67
CA ASP A 72 -33.16 -31.33 -31.94
C ASP A 72 -31.76 -30.73 -31.76
N HIS A 73 -31.44 -30.27 -30.55
CA HIS A 73 -30.18 -29.64 -30.19
C HIS A 73 -29.49 -30.33 -29.00
N GLN A 74 -29.83 -31.60 -28.75
CA GLN A 74 -29.35 -32.35 -27.59
C GLN A 74 -27.81 -32.40 -27.53
N ASP A 75 -27.12 -32.58 -28.66
CA ASP A 75 -25.66 -32.64 -28.69
C ASP A 75 -25.01 -31.31 -28.28
N VAL A 76 -25.60 -30.19 -28.71
CA VAL A 76 -25.09 -28.84 -28.45
C VAL A 76 -25.22 -28.51 -26.96
N PHE A 77 -26.41 -28.78 -26.39
CA PHE A 77 -26.64 -28.59 -24.96
C PHE A 77 -25.87 -29.59 -24.11
N GLY A 78 -25.68 -30.82 -24.59
CA GLY A 78 -24.85 -31.84 -23.94
C GLY A 78 -23.41 -31.39 -23.82
N SER A 79 -22.81 -30.90 -24.90
CA SER A 79 -21.46 -30.33 -24.90
C SER A 79 -21.31 -29.13 -23.95
N LEU A 80 -22.29 -28.22 -23.93
CA LEU A 80 -22.28 -27.08 -23.01
C LEU A 80 -22.41 -27.53 -21.54
N TYR A 81 -23.30 -28.49 -21.28
CA TYR A 81 -23.51 -29.05 -19.94
C TYR A 81 -22.24 -29.73 -19.42
N GLU A 82 -21.58 -30.54 -20.26
CA GLU A 82 -20.32 -31.20 -19.93
C GLU A 82 -19.21 -30.18 -19.65
N LEU A 83 -19.10 -29.14 -20.48
CA LEU A 83 -18.15 -28.05 -20.25
C LEU A 83 -18.38 -27.38 -18.89
N CYS A 84 -19.64 -27.05 -18.56
CA CYS A 84 -19.98 -26.41 -17.29
C CYS A 84 -19.66 -27.31 -16.09
N MET A 85 -20.03 -28.59 -16.15
CA MET A 85 -19.73 -29.55 -15.09
C MET A 85 -18.23 -29.74 -14.88
N LYS A 86 -17.44 -29.82 -15.95
CA LYS A 86 -15.97 -29.87 -15.87
C LYS A 86 -15.40 -28.62 -15.20
N THR A 87 -15.85 -27.43 -15.60
CA THR A 87 -15.37 -26.17 -15.00
C THR A 87 -15.73 -26.09 -13.51
N ILE A 88 -16.94 -26.49 -13.11
CA ILE A 88 -17.35 -26.54 -11.69
C ILE A 88 -16.47 -27.53 -10.91
N ALA A 89 -16.29 -28.76 -11.44
CA ALA A 89 -15.48 -29.78 -10.78
C ALA A 89 -14.03 -29.32 -10.60
N GLN A 90 -13.42 -28.73 -11.63
CA GLN A 90 -12.08 -28.18 -11.56
C GLN A 90 -11.97 -27.02 -10.55
N SER A 91 -12.99 -26.15 -10.51
CA SER A 91 -13.03 -25.03 -9.55
C SER A 91 -13.14 -25.53 -8.11
N ARG A 92 -14.03 -26.50 -7.87
CA ARG A 92 -14.24 -27.11 -6.54
C ARG A 92 -13.03 -27.89 -6.03
N LEU A 93 -12.25 -28.51 -6.91
CA LEU A 93 -11.04 -29.23 -6.51
C LEU A 93 -9.85 -28.27 -6.30
N SER A 94 -9.63 -27.35 -7.24
CA SER A 94 -8.44 -26.49 -7.23
C SER A 94 -8.49 -25.40 -6.16
N TRP A 95 -9.65 -24.80 -5.91
CA TRP A 95 -9.75 -23.63 -5.05
C TRP A 95 -9.50 -23.94 -3.57
N PRO A 96 -10.09 -24.99 -2.95
CA PRO A 96 -9.84 -25.29 -1.53
C PRO A 96 -8.39 -25.70 -1.24
N ILE A 97 -7.74 -26.39 -2.18
CA ILE A 97 -6.32 -26.78 -2.06
C ILE A 97 -5.45 -25.53 -2.08
N LYS A 98 -5.60 -24.69 -3.10
CA LYS A 98 -4.83 -23.45 -3.24
C LYS A 98 -5.09 -22.47 -2.09
N TRP A 99 -6.32 -22.42 -1.60
CA TRP A 99 -6.68 -21.58 -0.45
C TRP A 99 -6.02 -22.06 0.85
N ARG A 100 -6.04 -23.37 1.12
CA ARG A 100 -5.34 -23.95 2.28
C ARG A 100 -3.84 -23.67 2.22
N GLN A 101 -3.23 -23.83 1.05
CA GLN A 101 -1.80 -23.53 0.86
C GLN A 101 -1.49 -22.06 1.15
N ASN A 102 -2.21 -21.13 0.51
CA ASN A 102 -1.99 -19.69 0.75
C ASN A 102 -2.18 -19.29 2.23
N ARG A 103 -3.11 -19.93 2.95
CA ARG A 103 -3.33 -19.65 4.38
C ARG A 103 -2.17 -20.16 5.23
N SER A 104 -1.58 -21.31 4.86
CA SER A 104 -0.36 -21.82 5.48
C SER A 104 0.81 -20.88 5.21
N ASP A 105 1.03 -20.52 3.94
CA ASP A 105 2.15 -19.67 3.53
C ASP A 105 2.09 -18.29 4.19
N GLU A 106 0.89 -17.70 4.32
CA GLU A 106 0.71 -16.42 5.01
C GLU A 106 0.96 -16.53 6.52
N ALA A 107 0.58 -17.66 7.14
CA ALA A 107 0.85 -17.92 8.55
C ALA A 107 2.37 -18.09 8.80
N ASP A 108 3.06 -18.82 7.93
CA ASP A 108 4.50 -19.01 7.98
C ASP A 108 5.24 -17.71 7.75
N LYS A 109 4.81 -16.91 6.77
CA LYS A 109 5.35 -15.57 6.52
C LYS A 109 5.17 -14.65 7.73
N LYS A 110 3.99 -14.65 8.36
CA LYS A 110 3.72 -13.85 9.56
C LYS A 110 4.60 -14.30 10.73
N LYS A 111 4.80 -15.61 10.90
CA LYS A 111 5.67 -16.18 11.93
C LYS A 111 7.13 -15.75 11.70
N MET A 112 7.63 -15.88 10.48
CA MET A 112 8.98 -15.44 10.11
C MET A 112 9.20 -13.95 10.34
N GLU A 113 8.20 -13.11 10.02
CA GLU A 113 8.26 -11.67 10.28
C GLU A 113 8.28 -11.34 11.78
N GLU A 114 7.51 -12.07 12.59
CA GLU A 114 7.51 -11.93 14.05
C GLU A 114 8.84 -12.38 14.68
N ASP A 115 9.38 -13.51 14.23
CA ASP A 115 10.67 -14.02 14.68
C ASP A 115 11.81 -13.04 14.32
N ARG A 116 11.77 -12.45 13.11
CA ARG A 116 12.72 -11.39 12.73
C ARG A 116 12.63 -10.19 13.66
N LYS A 117 11.42 -9.70 13.96
CA LYS A 117 11.24 -8.57 14.90
C LYS A 117 11.74 -8.89 16.31
N ARG A 118 11.61 -10.14 16.76
CA ARG A 118 12.14 -10.58 18.06
C ARG A 118 13.66 -10.58 18.07
N LEU A 119 14.30 -11.07 17.00
CA LEU A 119 15.75 -11.03 16.84
C LEU A 119 16.28 -9.60 16.79
N ASP A 120 15.64 -8.72 16.00
CA ASP A 120 16.03 -7.31 15.92
C ASP A 120 15.91 -6.62 17.29
N LYS A 121 14.86 -6.94 18.06
CA LYS A 121 14.68 -6.40 19.41
C LYS A 121 15.80 -6.86 20.37
N LEU A 122 16.16 -8.14 20.33
CA LEU A 122 17.25 -8.68 21.16
C LEU A 122 18.60 -8.05 20.80
N ALA A 123 18.87 -7.86 19.50
CA ALA A 123 20.09 -7.19 19.04
C ALA A 123 20.18 -5.74 19.56
N ILE A 124 19.07 -5.00 19.54
CA ILE A 124 19.03 -3.64 20.10
C ILE A 124 19.24 -3.65 21.62
N GLU A 125 18.65 -4.61 22.35
CA GLU A 125 18.84 -4.74 23.80
C GLU A 125 20.30 -5.04 24.15
N GLU A 126 20.95 -5.94 23.41
CA GLU A 126 22.39 -6.23 23.55
C GLU A 126 23.26 -5.00 23.26
N GLU A 127 22.99 -4.26 22.18
CA GLU A 127 23.68 -3.01 21.87
C GLU A 127 23.53 -1.97 23.01
N VAL A 128 22.33 -1.83 23.58
CA VAL A 128 22.09 -0.93 24.71
C VAL A 128 22.90 -1.35 25.95
N GLU A 129 23.01 -2.65 26.23
CA GLU A 129 23.82 -3.15 27.35
C GLU A 129 25.32 -2.90 27.14
N THR A 130 25.83 -3.10 25.91
CA THR A 130 27.23 -2.79 25.59
C THR A 130 27.55 -1.30 25.71
N ILE A 131 26.64 -0.42 25.27
CA ILE A 131 26.78 1.04 25.44
C ILE A 131 26.85 1.40 26.93
N LYS A 132 25.92 0.88 27.75
CA LYS A 132 25.92 1.13 29.20
C LYS A 132 27.18 0.62 29.90
N ALA A 133 27.75 -0.50 29.44
CA ALA A 133 29.01 -1.01 29.97
C ALA A 133 30.18 -0.07 29.63
N ALA A 134 30.26 0.39 28.38
CA ALA A 134 31.28 1.35 27.94
C ALA A 134 31.15 2.71 28.67
N GLU A 135 29.93 3.18 28.92
CA GLU A 135 29.67 4.41 29.70
C GLU A 135 30.21 4.30 31.13
N ARG A 136 29.98 3.16 31.81
CA ARG A 136 30.53 2.92 33.15
C ARG A 136 32.05 2.87 33.16
N GLU A 137 32.66 2.28 32.14
CA GLU A 137 34.12 2.24 32.01
C GLU A 137 34.72 3.64 31.79
N ILE A 138 34.09 4.46 30.95
CA ILE A 138 34.50 5.85 30.72
C ILE A 138 34.42 6.65 32.02
N GLU A 139 33.36 6.47 32.82
CA GLU A 139 33.19 7.20 34.07
C GLU A 139 34.27 6.84 35.10
N LEU A 140 34.62 5.55 35.23
CA LEU A 140 35.72 5.11 36.09
C LEU A 140 37.07 5.71 35.64
N LYS A 141 37.33 5.77 34.33
CA LYS A 141 38.56 6.38 33.80
C LYS A 141 38.61 7.89 34.06
N LYS A 142 37.49 8.60 33.94
CA LYS A 142 37.41 10.03 34.28
C LYS A 142 37.71 10.28 35.75
N GLN A 143 37.15 9.46 36.64
CA GLN A 143 37.39 9.57 38.08
C GLN A 143 38.88 9.35 38.40
N ALA A 144 39.49 8.30 37.84
CA ALA A 144 40.91 8.01 38.03
C ALA A 144 41.82 9.14 37.51
N LEU A 145 41.47 9.77 36.39
CA LEU A 145 42.19 10.94 35.87
C LEU A 145 42.06 12.15 36.82
N CYS A 146 40.86 12.41 37.35
CA CYS A 146 40.66 13.49 38.32
C CYS A 146 41.50 13.27 39.59
N ASP A 147 41.57 12.04 40.08
CA ASP A 147 42.34 11.70 41.28
C ASP A 147 43.86 11.80 41.02
N ALA A 148 44.33 11.37 39.85
CA ALA A 148 45.72 11.55 39.43
C ALA A 148 46.11 13.03 39.29
N GLN A 149 45.23 13.87 38.72
CA GLN A 149 45.46 15.32 38.62
C GLN A 149 45.56 15.98 40.00
N LYS A 150 44.69 15.62 40.95
CA LYS A 150 44.77 16.11 42.32
C LYS A 150 46.09 15.71 43.01
N ALA A 151 46.54 14.47 42.81
CA ALA A 151 47.82 14.01 43.36
C ALA A 151 49.02 14.76 42.77
N ALA A 152 49.00 15.09 41.47
CA ALA A 152 50.07 15.82 40.80
C ALA A 152 50.14 17.31 41.22
N HIS A 153 49.01 17.96 41.48
CA HIS A 153 48.96 19.39 41.85
C HIS A 153 49.57 19.69 43.23
N VAL A 154 49.80 18.69 44.08
CA VAL A 154 50.38 18.87 45.43
C VAL A 154 51.88 19.23 45.41
N PHE A 155 52.54 19.21 44.24
CA PHE A 155 53.99 19.46 44.10
C PHE A 155 54.42 20.82 43.54
N VAL A 156 53.49 21.75 43.26
CA VAL A 156 53.87 23.14 42.92
C VAL A 156 53.95 23.94 44.22
N ILE A 157 55.14 23.97 44.81
CA ILE A 157 55.50 24.86 45.91
C ILE A 157 55.72 26.25 45.30
N ASP A 158 54.93 27.23 45.75
CA ASP A 158 55.17 28.66 45.51
C ASP A 158 56.59 29.01 46.00
N ASN A 159 57.53 29.11 45.07
CA ASN A 159 58.70 29.95 45.25
C ASN A 159 58.42 31.26 44.53
N ASP A 160 57.77 32.17 45.25
CA ASP A 160 57.89 33.60 45.01
C ASP A 160 59.37 33.97 45.21
N ASP A 161 60.08 34.25 44.12
CA ASP A 161 61.22 35.16 44.16
C ASP A 161 61.24 35.95 42.85
N GLU A 162 61.41 37.26 43.03
CA GLU A 162 61.15 38.36 42.11
C GLU A 162 62.08 38.39 40.87
N ASP A 163 61.58 39.12 39.87
CA ASP A 163 62.30 39.84 38.82
C ASP A 163 63.22 39.04 37.87
N ASP A 164 62.79 38.91 36.61
CA ASP A 164 63.41 39.73 35.56
C ASP A 164 62.70 39.59 34.20
N ASP A 165 62.56 40.73 33.55
CA ASP A 165 62.19 40.90 32.16
C ASP A 165 63.06 40.04 31.23
N VAL A 166 62.50 39.00 30.61
CA VAL A 166 62.90 38.60 29.25
C VAL A 166 61.79 37.83 28.55
N ALA A 167 61.44 38.35 27.38
CA ALA A 167 60.61 37.71 26.38
C ALA A 167 60.99 36.22 26.19
N SER A 168 60.02 35.33 26.37
CA SER A 168 60.11 33.96 25.87
C SER A 168 58.74 33.45 25.48
N VAL A 169 58.52 33.51 24.18
CA VAL A 169 57.53 32.76 23.41
C VAL A 169 57.72 31.27 23.72
N SER A 170 56.73 30.63 24.34
CA SER A 170 56.53 29.19 24.17
C SER A 170 55.05 28.83 24.24
N THR A 171 54.50 28.72 23.04
CA THR A 171 53.23 28.09 22.72
C THR A 171 53.29 26.59 22.99
N VAL A 172 52.68 26.11 24.07
CA VAL A 172 52.01 24.79 24.08
C VAL A 172 50.72 24.93 24.89
N GLY A 173 49.86 25.83 24.42
CA GLY A 173 48.44 25.64 24.62
C GLY A 173 48.02 24.51 23.69
N GLU A 174 47.86 23.31 24.21
CA GLU A 174 47.10 22.24 23.54
C GLU A 174 45.60 22.61 23.59
N GLN A 175 45.29 23.82 23.11
CA GLN A 175 43.99 24.15 22.58
C GLN A 175 43.85 23.23 21.37
N GLY A 176 43.09 22.16 21.56
CA GLY A 176 42.60 21.35 20.45
C GLY A 176 42.12 22.31 19.39
N VAL A 177 42.93 22.41 18.32
CA VAL A 177 42.71 23.34 17.22
C VAL A 177 41.31 23.01 16.73
N LEU A 178 40.36 23.85 17.10
CA LEU A 178 39.00 23.79 16.59
C LEU A 178 39.19 24.01 15.09
N LYS A 179 39.28 22.90 14.35
CA LYS A 179 39.49 22.91 12.90
C LYS A 179 38.45 23.87 12.37
N LYS A 180 38.89 25.06 11.97
CA LYS A 180 38.01 26.08 11.41
C LYS A 180 37.36 25.41 10.21
N MET A 181 36.11 25.00 10.39
CA MET A 181 35.38 24.35 9.33
C MET A 181 35.35 25.32 8.16
N THR A 182 35.74 24.83 7.00
CA THR A 182 35.63 25.62 5.78
C THR A 182 34.18 26.02 5.59
N LYS A 183 33.91 27.17 4.97
CA LYS A 183 32.54 27.63 4.66
C LYS A 183 31.69 26.52 4.03
N ARG A 184 32.32 25.68 3.18
CA ARG A 184 31.69 24.51 2.56
C ARG A 184 31.27 23.43 3.56
N GLN A 185 32.11 23.14 4.56
CA GLN A 185 31.78 22.19 5.63
C GLN A 185 30.66 22.69 6.52
N VAL A 186 30.65 23.98 6.86
CA VAL A 186 29.56 24.59 7.65
C VAL A 186 28.23 24.53 6.91
N GLU A 187 28.22 24.83 5.61
CA GLU A 187 27.00 24.71 4.79
C GLU A 187 26.54 23.25 4.63
N GLU A 188 27.45 22.29 4.53
CA GLU A 188 27.11 20.87 4.45
C GLU A 188 26.56 20.35 5.78
N GLU A 189 27.15 20.75 6.91
CA GLU A 189 26.66 20.38 8.24
C GLU A 189 25.29 21.00 8.52
N ALA A 190 25.08 22.27 8.15
CA ALA A 190 23.77 22.92 8.22
C ALA A 190 22.71 22.18 7.39
N ARG A 191 23.07 21.65 6.21
CA ARG A 191 22.17 20.81 5.41
C ARG A 191 21.91 19.44 6.03
N LYS A 192 22.90 18.82 6.68
CA LYS A 192 22.72 17.55 7.41
C LYS A 192 21.77 17.70 8.61
N LYS A 193 21.74 18.89 9.22
CA LYS A 193 20.81 19.23 10.31
C LYS A 193 19.39 19.56 9.85
N MET A 194 19.17 19.80 8.55
CA MET A 194 17.82 19.98 8.01
C MET A 194 17.12 18.63 7.90
N GLU A 195 15.86 18.59 8.36
CA GLU A 195 15.02 17.39 8.29
C GLU A 195 14.95 16.87 6.86
N GLN A 196 15.47 15.66 6.63
CA GLN A 196 15.42 15.03 5.32
C GLN A 196 14.06 14.39 5.11
N THR A 197 13.39 14.75 4.03
CA THR A 197 12.13 14.12 3.65
C THR A 197 12.34 13.27 2.41
N VAL A 198 11.82 12.04 2.41
CA VAL A 198 11.65 11.26 1.18
C VAL A 198 10.48 11.87 0.42
N HIS A 199 10.73 12.45 -0.74
CA HIS A 199 9.65 13.05 -1.52
C HIS A 199 8.82 11.96 -2.20
N ALA A 200 7.50 11.99 -2.03
CA ALA A 200 6.58 11.08 -2.70
C ALA A 200 6.68 11.15 -4.24
N THR A 201 6.98 12.33 -4.79
CA THR A 201 7.18 12.54 -6.23
C THR A 201 8.64 12.78 -6.55
N ARG A 202 9.21 11.98 -7.47
CA ARG A 202 10.59 12.14 -7.94
C ARG A 202 10.75 13.43 -8.76
N CYS A 203 11.92 14.07 -8.68
CA CYS A 203 12.23 15.18 -9.58
C CYS A 203 12.48 14.65 -11.01
N THR A 204 12.33 15.51 -12.02
CA THR A 204 12.47 15.12 -13.43
C THR A 204 13.82 14.48 -13.76
N THR A 205 14.89 14.88 -13.08
CA THR A 205 16.21 14.26 -13.25
C THR A 205 16.24 12.84 -12.67
N CYS A 206 15.77 12.65 -11.43
CA CYS A 206 15.69 11.33 -10.81
C CYS A 206 14.75 10.37 -11.58
N THR A 207 13.69 10.90 -12.20
CA THR A 207 12.83 10.11 -13.09
C THR A 207 13.59 9.66 -14.34
N LYS A 208 14.39 10.54 -14.95
CA LYS A 208 15.19 10.21 -16.15
C LYS A 208 16.34 9.24 -15.86
N SER A 209 16.93 9.30 -14.67
CA SER A 209 18.01 8.39 -14.25
C SER A 209 17.50 7.10 -13.60
N ASN A 210 16.18 6.88 -13.60
CA ASN A 210 15.52 5.71 -13.00
C ASN A 210 15.86 5.47 -11.52
N GLU A 211 16.17 6.54 -10.78
CA GLU A 211 16.51 6.49 -9.36
C GLU A 211 15.26 6.19 -8.55
N LEU A 212 15.35 5.21 -7.63
CA LEU A 212 14.18 4.72 -6.89
C LEU A 212 13.70 5.72 -5.83
N ILE A 213 14.60 6.56 -5.32
CA ILE A 213 14.37 7.45 -4.18
C ILE A 213 14.82 8.87 -4.54
N CYS A 214 14.02 9.86 -4.17
CA CYS A 214 14.36 11.28 -4.30
C CYS A 214 14.31 11.91 -2.90
N THR A 215 15.47 12.12 -2.28
CA THR A 215 15.60 12.76 -0.97
C THR A 215 16.13 14.19 -1.07
N GLY A 216 15.77 15.02 -0.10
CA GLY A 216 16.25 16.39 0.05
C GLY A 216 15.39 17.16 1.06
N PRO A 217 15.91 18.26 1.63
CA PRO A 217 15.09 19.14 2.44
C PRO A 217 14.05 19.88 1.58
N ILE A 218 12.87 20.14 2.15
CA ILE A 218 11.78 20.84 1.44
C ILE A 218 12.25 22.24 1.02
N GLY A 219 12.06 22.59 -0.26
CA GLY A 219 12.48 23.87 -0.84
C GLY A 219 13.95 23.93 -1.29
N HIS A 220 14.73 22.86 -1.11
CA HIS A 220 16.14 22.81 -1.50
C HIS A 220 16.44 21.86 -2.68
N ALA A 221 17.72 21.75 -3.03
CA ALA A 221 18.19 20.83 -4.06
C ALA A 221 18.02 19.37 -3.62
N CYS A 222 17.68 18.51 -4.58
CA CYS A 222 17.64 17.06 -4.37
C CYS A 222 19.06 16.54 -4.07
N ASN A 223 19.20 15.68 -3.07
CA ASN A 223 20.49 15.09 -2.68
C ASN A 223 21.08 14.15 -3.74
N VAL A 224 20.23 13.59 -4.62
CA VAL A 224 20.65 12.66 -5.68
C VAL A 224 21.15 13.41 -6.91
N CYS A 225 20.37 14.37 -7.41
CA CYS A 225 20.68 15.05 -8.68
C CYS A 225 21.15 16.50 -8.54
N TRP A 226 21.21 17.03 -7.31
CA TRP A 226 21.66 18.39 -6.96
C TRP A 226 20.89 19.54 -7.63
N LYS A 227 19.76 19.27 -8.30
CA LYS A 227 18.90 20.31 -8.86
C LYS A 227 17.88 20.80 -7.85
N VAL A 228 17.75 22.13 -7.74
CA VAL A 228 16.70 22.81 -6.97
C VAL A 228 15.34 22.42 -7.54
N LYS A 229 14.50 21.82 -6.71
CA LYS A 229 13.21 21.30 -7.13
C LYS A 229 12.20 22.45 -7.19
N LYS A 230 11.94 22.99 -8.39
CA LYS A 230 10.90 24.03 -8.62
C LYS A 230 9.48 23.61 -8.22
N SER A 231 9.24 22.31 -7.96
CA SER A 231 7.91 21.72 -7.75
C SER A 231 7.60 21.27 -6.32
N CYS A 232 8.46 21.58 -5.34
CA CYS A 232 8.24 21.21 -3.93
C CYS A 232 7.91 22.39 -3.00
N SER A 233 7.47 23.52 -3.52
CA SER A 233 6.59 24.39 -2.75
C SER A 233 5.26 23.64 -2.60
N ASN A 234 4.98 23.10 -1.41
CA ASN A 234 3.63 22.71 -1.03
C ASN A 234 2.66 23.76 -1.57
N GLY A 235 1.66 23.30 -2.32
CA GLY A 235 0.73 24.16 -3.03
C GLY A 235 0.30 25.33 -2.18
N SER A 236 0.84 26.51 -2.51
CA SER A 236 0.18 27.76 -2.22
C SER A 236 -1.11 27.70 -3.02
N ARG A 237 -2.16 27.13 -2.40
CA ARG A 237 -3.52 27.54 -2.71
C ARG A 237 -3.49 29.05 -2.63
N HIS A 238 -3.82 29.70 -3.74
CA HIS A 238 -4.09 31.12 -3.79
C HIS A 238 -4.90 31.52 -2.56
N HIS A 239 -4.29 32.27 -1.65
CA HIS A 239 -5.05 33.07 -0.70
C HIS A 239 -5.81 34.08 -1.56
N THR A 240 -7.10 33.82 -1.78
CA THR A 240 -8.04 34.88 -2.09
C THR A 240 -7.88 35.92 -0.98
N ARG A 241 -7.53 37.13 -1.40
CA ARG A 241 -7.41 38.32 -0.56
C ARG A 241 -8.80 38.64 -0.01
N ILE A 242 -9.17 38.01 1.12
CA ILE A 242 -10.31 38.44 1.92
C ILE A 242 -9.87 39.72 2.62
N LYS A 243 -10.60 40.78 2.31
CA LYS A 243 -10.45 42.11 2.88
C LYS A 243 -10.96 42.04 4.32
N GLU A 244 -10.06 41.95 5.29
CA GLU A 244 -10.44 42.04 6.71
C GLU A 244 -10.70 43.50 7.07
N GLU A 245 -11.94 43.76 7.49
CA GLU A 245 -12.39 44.97 8.19
C GLU A 245 -12.20 44.74 9.70
N PRO A 246 -11.67 45.72 10.47
CA PRO A 246 -11.34 45.48 11.86
C PRO A 246 -12.57 45.70 12.75
N THR A 247 -12.96 44.70 13.53
CA THR A 247 -13.81 44.89 14.71
C THR A 247 -13.09 44.36 15.95
N SER A 248 -12.85 45.26 16.90
CA SER A 248 -12.19 45.01 18.18
C SER A 248 -13.15 44.37 19.21
N PRO A 249 -12.77 44.16 20.50
CA PRO A 249 -12.86 42.84 21.10
C PRO A 249 -13.91 42.74 22.21
N ALA A 250 -14.44 41.54 22.46
CA ALA A 250 -15.15 41.27 23.71
C ALA A 250 -14.84 39.86 24.25
N LYS A 251 -14.38 39.88 25.51
CA LYS A 251 -14.17 38.76 26.42
C LYS A 251 -15.46 37.94 26.62
N LEU A 252 -15.34 36.63 26.87
CA LEU A 252 -15.75 35.98 28.14
C LEU A 252 -15.85 34.44 28.04
N THR A 253 -15.04 33.79 28.89
CA THR A 253 -15.32 32.63 29.76
C THR A 253 -15.94 31.34 29.21
N ALA A 254 -15.10 30.30 29.22
CA ALA A 254 -15.27 29.01 29.91
C ALA A 254 -16.64 28.31 29.92
N LYS A 255 -16.66 27.08 29.37
CA LYS A 255 -17.23 25.88 30.02
C LYS A 255 -16.84 24.62 29.24
N CYS A 256 -15.97 23.80 29.83
CA CYS A 256 -15.74 22.42 29.42
C CYS A 256 -16.97 21.58 29.78
N LYS A 257 -17.46 20.78 28.83
CA LYS A 257 -18.32 19.62 29.10
C LYS A 257 -17.72 18.40 28.41
N ALA A 258 -17.26 17.47 29.24
CA ALA A 258 -16.95 16.11 28.83
C ALA A 258 -18.27 15.34 28.63
N TYR A 259 -18.33 14.55 27.56
CA TYR A 259 -19.31 13.47 27.43
C TYR A 259 -18.55 12.21 26.99
N SER A 260 -18.53 11.25 27.90
CA SER A 260 -18.21 9.85 27.63
C SER A 260 -19.54 9.11 27.54
N THR A 261 -19.78 8.42 26.43
CA THR A 261 -20.90 7.48 26.31
C THR A 261 -20.46 6.25 25.54
N SER A 262 -20.40 5.16 26.30
CA SER A 262 -20.50 3.76 25.88
C SER A 262 -21.68 3.56 24.92
N GLY A 263 -21.46 2.77 23.87
CA GLY A 263 -22.49 2.38 22.90
C GLY A 263 -22.25 0.96 22.41
N ALA A 264 -22.95 0.01 23.01
CA ALA A 264 -23.07 -1.36 22.54
C ALA A 264 -23.92 -1.41 21.26
N ASN A 265 -23.42 -2.09 20.22
CA ASN A 265 -24.20 -2.35 19.01
C ASN A 265 -24.90 -3.70 19.12
N SER A 266 -26.23 -3.66 19.28
CA SER A 266 -27.11 -4.80 19.10
C SER A 266 -27.17 -5.22 17.62
N ILE A 267 -26.98 -6.51 17.36
CA ILE A 267 -27.12 -7.14 16.05
C ILE A 267 -28.59 -7.04 15.60
N GLY A 268 -28.80 -6.36 14.48
CA GLY A 268 -30.11 -6.15 13.87
C GLY A 268 -30.70 -7.42 13.25
N LYS A 269 -32.01 -7.53 13.40
CA LYS A 269 -32.94 -8.53 12.87
C LYS A 269 -32.89 -8.56 11.33
N ILE A 270 -32.82 -9.77 10.74
CA ILE A 270 -32.92 -9.98 9.29
C ILE A 270 -34.41 -9.98 8.90
N GLU A 271 -34.82 -9.05 8.05
CA GLU A 271 -36.14 -9.08 7.40
C GLU A 271 -36.13 -10.06 6.22
N VAL A 272 -37.23 -10.82 6.13
CA VAL A 272 -37.52 -11.76 5.04
C VAL A 272 -37.91 -10.96 3.80
N PHE A 273 -37.17 -11.14 2.71
CA PHE A 273 -37.48 -10.52 1.42
C PHE A 273 -38.73 -11.18 0.80
N ASN A 274 -39.66 -10.33 0.37
CA ASN A 274 -40.93 -10.71 -0.25
C ASN A 274 -40.78 -10.71 -1.79
N GLU A 275 -41.22 -11.78 -2.43
CA GLU A 275 -40.96 -12.15 -3.83
C GLU A 275 -41.97 -11.49 -4.81
N ALA A 276 -42.12 -10.16 -4.74
CA ALA A 276 -43.12 -9.45 -5.55
C ALA A 276 -42.59 -8.24 -6.36
N ASP A 277 -41.33 -7.81 -6.18
CA ASP A 277 -40.79 -6.64 -6.90
C ASP A 277 -39.72 -7.04 -7.94
N ILE A 278 -40.16 -7.67 -9.03
CA ILE A 278 -39.37 -7.75 -10.27
C ILE A 278 -40.02 -6.83 -11.31
N PRO A 279 -39.33 -5.76 -11.78
CA PRO A 279 -39.92 -4.86 -12.76
C PRO A 279 -39.99 -5.53 -14.13
N GLN A 280 -41.21 -5.62 -14.65
CA GLN A 280 -41.55 -6.12 -15.98
C GLN A 280 -41.16 -5.06 -17.03
N GLY A 281 -39.98 -5.22 -17.62
CA GLY A 281 -39.46 -4.33 -18.67
C GLY A 281 -40.24 -4.48 -19.98
N SER A 282 -40.97 -3.44 -20.39
CA SER A 282 -41.67 -3.37 -21.66
C SER A 282 -40.70 -3.05 -22.81
N SER A 283 -40.63 -3.96 -23.78
CA SER A 283 -39.78 -3.83 -24.97
C SER A 283 -40.50 -3.01 -26.04
N LYS A 284 -39.94 -1.85 -26.40
CA LYS A 284 -40.46 -0.95 -27.44
C LYS A 284 -39.69 -1.23 -28.74
N GLN A 285 -40.30 -1.97 -29.66
CA GLN A 285 -39.74 -2.23 -31.00
C GLN A 285 -39.65 -0.92 -31.80
N GLN A 286 -38.44 -0.59 -32.28
CA GLN A 286 -38.25 0.41 -33.34
C GLN A 286 -38.44 -0.26 -34.71
N LYS A 287 -39.35 0.31 -35.50
CA LYS A 287 -39.68 -0.07 -36.87
C LYS A 287 -38.78 0.73 -37.82
N THR A 288 -37.86 0.09 -38.51
CA THR A 288 -37.08 0.71 -39.60
C THR A 288 -37.79 0.49 -40.94
N SER A 289 -38.05 1.58 -41.64
CA SER A 289 -38.67 1.61 -42.97
C SER A 289 -37.64 1.29 -44.06
N ALA A 290 -38.03 0.43 -45.01
CA ALA A 290 -37.33 0.18 -46.26
C ALA A 290 -37.41 1.41 -47.18
N GLY A 291 -36.28 1.77 -47.81
CA GLY A 291 -36.15 2.81 -48.83
C GLY A 291 -35.63 2.23 -50.13
N ALA A 292 -36.25 2.63 -51.24
CA ALA A 292 -36.28 1.99 -52.54
C ALA A 292 -34.99 2.07 -53.39
N THR A 293 -34.93 1.10 -54.30
CA THR A 293 -34.18 0.96 -55.55
C THR A 293 -34.13 2.23 -56.41
N ALA A 294 -32.97 2.51 -57.02
CA ALA A 294 -32.84 3.47 -58.12
C ALA A 294 -32.52 2.70 -59.44
N PRO A 295 -33.04 3.15 -60.60
CA PRO A 295 -32.76 2.54 -61.90
C PRO A 295 -31.63 3.26 -62.63
N ILE A 296 -30.73 2.49 -63.26
CA ILE A 296 -30.08 2.81 -64.55
C ILE A 296 -29.93 1.50 -65.31
#